data_AF-A0A812IPB5-F1
#
_entry.id   AF-A0A812IPB5-F1
#
_cell.length_a   1.000
_cell.length_b   1.000
_cell.length_c   1.000
_cell.angle_alpha   90.00
_cell.angle_beta   90.00
_cell.angle_gamma   90.00
#
_symmetry.space_group_name_H-M   'P 1'
#
loop_
_entity.id
_entity.type
_entity.pdbx_description
1 polymer ?
#
loop_
_entity_poly.entity_id
_entity_poly.type
_entity_poly.pdbx_seq_one_letter_code
_entity_poly.pdbx_strand_id
1 'polypeptide(L)'
;MVDCGYGRDGVDPEDPATVGLARRLAADPSKARLAGLYTHGGHSYDQEGSEVVLQVRRVAAAEARAVAGLARRLREVGLEVPTVGVGSTPTCSNPPDALPDVNEMHPGNYIYYDTMQQALGSCAEEDIAVRVLTRVIGAYPKKNLLLVDMGWTACSKQGQAMNYGRLEGHAELKVVDLKQE
;
A
#
# COMPACT_ATOMS: atom_id res chain seq x y z
N MET A 1 10.05 9.01 -10.43
CA MET A 1 8.79 8.34 -10.05
C MET A 1 8.01 8.04 -11.31
N VAL A 2 7.39 6.87 -11.38
CA VAL A 2 6.67 6.35 -12.55
C VAL A 2 5.26 5.98 -12.12
N ASP A 3 4.25 6.45 -12.86
CA ASP A 3 2.87 6.04 -12.63
C ASP A 3 2.61 4.72 -13.37
N CYS A 4 2.48 3.63 -12.64
CA CYS A 4 2.22 2.30 -13.20
C CYS A 4 0.75 1.87 -13.03
N GLY A 5 -0.17 2.83 -12.98
CA GLY A 5 -1.61 2.62 -12.94
C GLY A 5 -2.31 3.19 -11.71
N TYR A 6 -1.58 3.84 -10.79
CA TYR A 6 -2.19 4.41 -9.59
C TYR A 6 -2.89 5.75 -9.89
N GLY A 7 -2.41 6.53 -10.86
CA GLY A 7 -3.02 7.82 -11.19
C GLY A 7 -2.77 8.91 -10.14
N ARG A 8 -1.78 8.73 -9.26
CA ARG A 8 -1.45 9.69 -8.20
C ARG A 8 -0.35 10.65 -8.62
N ASP A 9 0.85 10.12 -8.86
CA ASP A 9 2.06 10.87 -9.20
C ASP A 9 2.96 10.04 -10.10
N GLY A 10 3.83 10.73 -10.85
CA GLY A 10 4.84 10.11 -11.67
C GLY A 10 4.60 10.34 -13.16
N VAL A 11 5.61 9.99 -13.95
CA VAL A 11 5.51 10.04 -15.40
C VAL A 11 4.87 8.77 -15.94
N ASP A 12 4.15 8.87 -17.05
CA ASP A 12 3.66 7.72 -17.78
C ASP A 12 4.85 6.93 -18.36
N PRO A 13 5.00 5.64 -18.05
CA PRO A 13 6.09 4.83 -18.59
C PRO A 13 6.07 4.73 -20.11
N GLU A 14 4.91 4.81 -20.76
CA GLU A 14 4.75 4.66 -22.21
C GLU A 14 4.90 5.98 -22.98
N ASP A 15 4.90 7.12 -22.30
CA ASP A 15 5.11 8.42 -22.94
C ASP A 15 6.57 8.56 -23.42
N PRO A 16 6.83 8.82 -24.71
CA PRO A 16 8.18 9.11 -25.23
C PRO A 16 8.90 10.24 -24.48
N ALA A 17 8.17 11.21 -23.93
CA ALA A 17 8.72 12.31 -23.15
C ALA A 17 9.44 11.82 -21.87
N THR A 18 9.05 10.66 -21.33
CA THR A 18 9.70 10.03 -20.16
C THR A 18 11.16 9.69 -20.43
N VAL A 19 11.46 9.14 -21.61
CA VAL A 19 12.85 8.86 -22.03
C VAL A 19 13.63 10.17 -22.18
N GLY A 20 12.98 11.21 -22.73
CA GLY A 20 13.57 12.55 -22.82
C GLY A 20 13.92 13.15 -21.45
N LEU A 21 13.04 12.99 -20.46
CA LEU A 21 13.29 13.41 -19.09
C LEU A 21 14.48 12.67 -18.47
N ALA A 22 14.53 11.33 -18.61
CA ALA A 22 15.62 10.52 -18.09
C ALA A 22 16.98 10.92 -18.71
N ARG A 23 17.01 11.18 -20.03
CA ARG A 23 18.21 11.68 -20.72
C ARG A 23 18.66 13.03 -20.19
N ARG A 24 17.74 13.97 -19.95
CA ARG A 24 18.08 15.29 -19.37
C ARG A 24 18.66 15.16 -17.96
N LEU A 25 18.11 14.26 -17.13
CA LEU A 25 18.64 14.00 -15.79
C LEU A 25 20.04 13.38 -15.82
N ALA A 26 20.31 12.51 -16.80
CA ALA A 26 21.61 11.85 -16.96
C ALA A 26 22.64 12.67 -17.75
N ALA A 27 22.26 13.83 -18.31
CA ALA A 27 23.12 14.61 -19.20
C ALA A 27 24.38 15.16 -18.52
N ASP A 28 24.31 15.47 -17.21
CA ASP A 28 25.43 15.96 -16.42
C ASP A 28 25.49 15.22 -15.07
N PRO A 29 26.24 14.10 -15.00
CA PRO A 29 26.40 13.30 -13.79
C PRO A 29 26.98 14.05 -12.60
N SER A 30 27.62 15.21 -12.81
CA SER A 30 28.15 16.05 -11.73
C SER A 30 27.06 16.82 -10.97
N LYS A 31 25.87 16.96 -11.58
CA LYS A 31 24.72 17.68 -11.01
C LYS A 31 23.62 16.76 -10.53
N ALA A 32 23.34 15.70 -11.28
CA ALA A 32 22.29 14.76 -10.96
C ALA A 32 22.64 13.36 -11.47
N ARG A 33 22.13 12.34 -10.78
CA ARG A 33 22.25 10.94 -11.19
C ARG A 33 20.88 10.30 -11.22
N LEU A 34 20.57 9.59 -12.31
CA LEU A 34 19.41 8.70 -12.35
C LEU A 34 19.71 7.49 -11.46
N ALA A 35 19.29 7.56 -10.19
CA ALA A 35 19.51 6.46 -9.24
C ALA A 35 18.61 5.25 -9.54
N GLY A 36 17.50 5.44 -10.25
CA GLY A 36 16.61 4.36 -10.60
C GLY A 36 15.19 4.80 -10.89
N LEU A 37 14.31 3.81 -10.97
CA LEU A 37 12.87 3.97 -11.11
C LEU A 37 12.19 3.57 -9.80
N TYR A 38 11.17 4.33 -9.45
CA TYR A 38 10.34 4.12 -8.27
C TYR A 38 8.89 4.26 -8.69
N THR A 39 8.06 3.29 -8.34
CA THR A 39 6.60 3.34 -8.49
C THR A 39 5.94 2.90 -7.19
N HIS A 40 4.63 3.09 -7.04
CA HIS A 40 3.90 2.63 -5.87
C HIS A 40 2.53 2.12 -6.28
N GLY A 41 2.30 0.81 -6.12
CA GLY A 41 1.05 0.12 -6.37
C GLY A 41 -0.05 0.44 -5.36
N GLY A 42 -0.31 1.71 -5.06
CA GLY A 42 -1.29 2.15 -4.06
C GLY A 42 -2.74 1.81 -4.43
N HIS A 43 -3.06 1.65 -5.72
CA HIS A 43 -4.38 1.20 -6.17
C HIS A 43 -4.67 -0.27 -5.82
N SER A 44 -3.72 -1.00 -5.23
CA SER A 44 -3.98 -2.30 -4.61
C SER A 44 -4.91 -2.20 -3.39
N TYR A 45 -5.01 -1.02 -2.76
CA TYR A 45 -5.89 -0.78 -1.61
C TYR A 45 -7.36 -0.60 -2.01
N ASP A 46 -7.63 -0.35 -3.29
CA ASP A 46 -8.99 -0.15 -3.81
C ASP A 46 -9.67 -1.47 -4.24
N GLN A 47 -9.00 -2.61 -4.04
CA GLN A 47 -9.52 -3.92 -4.42
C GLN A 47 -10.46 -4.49 -3.36
N GLU A 48 -11.51 -5.17 -3.79
CA GLU A 48 -12.55 -5.71 -2.90
C GLU A 48 -13.21 -6.98 -3.45
N GLY A 49 -14.05 -7.60 -2.63
CA GLY A 49 -14.81 -8.79 -3.00
C GLY A 49 -14.06 -10.12 -2.82
N SER A 50 -14.69 -11.23 -3.22
CA SER A 50 -14.20 -12.59 -2.93
C SER A 50 -12.86 -12.92 -3.59
N GLU A 51 -12.53 -12.26 -4.70
CA GLU A 51 -11.30 -12.47 -5.47
C GLU A 51 -10.23 -11.42 -5.18
N VAL A 52 -10.32 -10.71 -4.03
CA VAL A 52 -9.43 -9.57 -3.70
C VAL A 52 -7.94 -9.91 -3.82
N VAL A 53 -7.53 -11.10 -3.36
CA VAL A 53 -6.13 -11.56 -3.46
C VAL A 53 -5.68 -11.70 -4.92
N LEU A 54 -6.53 -12.22 -5.81
CA LEU A 54 -6.20 -12.31 -7.24
C LEU A 54 -6.13 -10.92 -7.88
N GLN A 55 -7.00 -9.99 -7.47
CA GLN A 55 -6.99 -8.61 -7.95
C GLN A 55 -5.71 -7.88 -7.51
N VAL A 56 -5.30 -8.01 -6.25
CA VAL A 56 -4.03 -7.46 -5.73
C VAL A 56 -2.83 -8.04 -6.49
N ARG A 57 -2.81 -9.36 -6.75
CA ARG A 57 -1.75 -9.98 -7.57
C ARG A 57 -1.69 -9.43 -8.99
N ARG A 58 -2.84 -9.14 -9.60
CA ARG A 58 -2.90 -8.50 -10.93
C ARG A 58 -2.31 -7.09 -10.90
N VAL A 59 -2.61 -6.31 -9.86
CA VAL A 59 -1.99 -4.99 -9.63
C VAL A 59 -0.48 -5.12 -9.49
N ALA A 60 0.01 -6.01 -8.62
CA ALA A 60 1.44 -6.26 -8.41
C ALA A 60 2.17 -6.62 -9.72
N ALA A 61 1.57 -7.51 -10.52
CA ALA A 61 2.13 -7.95 -11.78
C ALA A 61 2.11 -6.83 -12.85
N ALA A 62 1.07 -5.99 -12.88
CA ALA A 62 0.99 -4.85 -13.79
C ALA A 62 2.00 -3.76 -13.44
N GLU A 63 2.12 -3.43 -12.16
CA GLU A 63 3.12 -2.50 -11.60
C GLU A 63 4.54 -2.92 -12.02
N ALA A 64 4.91 -4.17 -11.72
CA ALA A 64 6.23 -4.71 -12.04
C ALA A 64 6.52 -4.72 -13.55
N ARG A 65 5.55 -5.15 -14.38
CA ARG A 65 5.73 -5.16 -15.84
C ARG A 65 5.94 -3.78 -16.41
N ALA A 66 5.19 -2.79 -15.96
CA ALA A 66 5.25 -1.42 -16.46
C ALA A 66 6.61 -0.78 -16.14
N VAL A 67 7.05 -0.84 -14.88
CA VAL A 67 8.33 -0.23 -14.48
C VAL A 67 9.53 -0.96 -15.09
N ALA A 68 9.48 -2.29 -15.18
CA ALA A 68 10.50 -3.10 -15.86
C ALA A 68 10.57 -2.79 -17.36
N GLY A 69 9.41 -2.58 -18.00
CA GLY A 69 9.32 -2.17 -19.41
C GLY A 69 10.04 -0.84 -19.66
N LEU A 70 9.78 0.16 -18.81
CA LEU A 70 10.50 1.43 -18.87
C LEU A 70 12.00 1.25 -18.61
N ALA A 71 12.39 0.46 -17.60
CA ALA A 71 13.81 0.20 -17.31
C ALA A 71 14.55 -0.37 -18.54
N ARG A 72 13.95 -1.33 -19.25
CA ARG A 72 14.51 -1.88 -20.48
C ARG A 72 14.65 -0.83 -21.57
N ARG A 73 13.61 -0.02 -21.84
CA ARG A 73 13.68 1.07 -22.83
C ARG A 73 14.77 2.10 -22.51
N LEU A 74 14.97 2.43 -21.23
CA LEU A 74 16.04 3.34 -20.81
C LEU A 74 17.43 2.72 -21.03
N ARG A 75 17.60 1.43 -20.74
CA ARG A 75 18.86 0.70 -20.99
C ARG A 75 19.17 0.59 -22.48
N GLU A 76 18.16 0.37 -23.33
CA GLU A 76 18.32 0.33 -24.81
C GLU A 76 18.86 1.65 -25.38
N VAL A 77 18.57 2.78 -24.75
CA VAL A 77 19.11 4.09 -25.14
C VAL A 77 20.42 4.46 -24.42
N GLY A 78 21.06 3.49 -23.75
CA GLY A 78 22.37 3.63 -23.12
C GLY A 78 22.34 4.29 -21.72
N LEU A 79 21.18 4.38 -21.06
CA LEU A 79 21.11 4.91 -19.70
C LEU A 79 21.25 3.79 -18.67
N GLU A 80 22.04 4.05 -17.62
CA GLU A 80 22.09 3.19 -16.45
C GLU A 80 20.81 3.34 -15.61
N VAL A 81 20.22 2.21 -15.22
CA VAL A 81 19.06 2.15 -14.32
C VAL A 81 19.36 1.13 -13.23
N PRO A 82 20.11 1.53 -12.18
CA PRO A 82 20.63 0.60 -11.20
C PRO A 82 19.57 0.11 -10.21
N THR A 83 18.55 0.92 -9.91
CA THR A 83 17.41 0.51 -9.09
C THR A 83 16.12 0.53 -9.89
N VAL A 84 15.30 -0.52 -9.74
CA VAL A 84 13.94 -0.61 -10.25
C VAL A 84 13.08 -1.11 -9.09
N GLY A 85 12.43 -0.17 -8.41
CA GLY A 85 11.66 -0.39 -7.20
C GLY A 85 10.16 -0.45 -7.47
N VAL A 86 9.50 -1.38 -6.76
CA VAL A 86 8.04 -1.53 -6.71
C VAL A 86 7.58 -1.66 -5.27
N GLY A 87 6.28 -1.49 -5.03
CA GLY A 87 5.68 -2.04 -3.83
C GLY A 87 4.71 -1.14 -3.09
N SER A 88 3.67 -1.80 -2.62
CA SER A 88 2.81 -1.44 -1.50
C SER A 88 2.75 -2.67 -0.59
N THR A 89 2.27 -2.54 0.65
CA THR A 89 2.12 -3.72 1.52
C THR A 89 1.26 -4.81 0.88
N PRO A 90 0.12 -4.51 0.21
CA PRO A 90 -0.63 -5.55 -0.48
C PRO A 90 0.14 -6.23 -1.61
N THR A 91 0.81 -5.46 -2.49
CA THR A 91 1.53 -6.06 -3.63
C THR A 91 2.77 -6.84 -3.20
N CYS A 92 3.46 -6.41 -2.14
CA CYS A 92 4.60 -7.14 -1.58
C CYS A 92 4.21 -8.36 -0.74
N SER A 93 3.01 -8.38 -0.15
CA SER A 93 2.51 -9.56 0.57
C SER A 93 1.93 -10.62 -0.38
N ASN A 94 1.49 -10.18 -1.56
CA ASN A 94 0.98 -11.03 -2.64
C ASN A 94 1.74 -10.79 -3.96
N PRO A 95 3.06 -11.03 -4.00
CA PRO A 95 3.86 -10.77 -5.19
C PRO A 95 3.54 -11.77 -6.31
N PRO A 96 3.80 -11.42 -7.58
CA PRO A 96 3.83 -12.41 -8.66
C PRO A 96 4.99 -13.41 -8.45
N ASP A 97 4.91 -14.57 -9.09
CA ASP A 97 5.93 -15.64 -8.96
C ASP A 97 7.33 -15.20 -9.40
N ALA A 98 7.42 -14.18 -10.26
CA ALA A 98 8.67 -13.61 -10.73
C ALA A 98 8.56 -12.09 -10.92
N LEU A 99 9.69 -11.42 -10.67
CA LEU A 99 9.85 -9.97 -10.77
C LEU A 99 11.08 -9.63 -11.62
N PRO A 100 11.06 -9.96 -12.93
CA PRO A 100 12.20 -9.69 -13.79
C PRO A 100 12.49 -8.19 -13.86
N ASP A 101 13.78 -7.83 -13.86
CA ASP A 101 14.29 -6.46 -13.89
C ASP A 101 13.95 -5.57 -12.68
N VAL A 102 13.21 -6.07 -11.69
CA VAL A 102 12.94 -5.41 -10.42
C VAL A 102 13.95 -5.90 -9.38
N ASN A 103 14.54 -4.99 -8.62
CA ASN A 103 15.58 -5.33 -7.64
C ASN A 103 15.40 -4.66 -6.28
N GLU A 104 14.28 -3.97 -6.07
CA GLU A 104 13.93 -3.38 -4.79
C GLU A 104 12.41 -3.50 -4.56
N MET A 105 12.04 -3.80 -3.32
CA MET A 105 10.67 -3.68 -2.82
C MET A 105 10.65 -2.68 -1.66
N HIS A 106 9.64 -1.81 -1.62
CA HIS A 106 9.53 -0.78 -0.58
C HIS A 106 8.13 -0.76 0.11
N PRO A 107 7.67 -1.87 0.72
CA PRO A 107 6.48 -1.86 1.56
C PRO A 107 6.77 -1.17 2.90
N GLY A 108 5.72 -0.77 3.63
CA GLY A 108 5.87 -0.07 4.91
C GLY A 108 4.93 -0.57 6.00
N ASN A 109 3.63 -0.62 5.71
CA ASN A 109 2.60 -0.99 6.69
C ASN A 109 2.75 -2.43 7.24
N TYR A 110 3.38 -3.32 6.47
CA TYR A 110 3.54 -4.75 6.79
C TYR A 110 4.25 -5.03 8.13
N ILE A 111 5.01 -4.06 8.66
CA ILE A 111 5.66 -4.20 9.97
C ILE A 111 4.64 -4.38 11.11
N TYR A 112 3.43 -3.83 10.95
CA TYR A 112 2.34 -3.99 11.89
C TYR A 112 1.13 -4.70 11.31
N TYR A 113 0.90 -4.55 10.00
CA TYR A 113 -0.39 -4.83 9.37
C TYR A 113 -1.55 -4.13 10.10
N ASP A 114 -2.77 -4.35 9.61
CA ASP A 114 -4.00 -3.86 10.23
C ASP A 114 -5.21 -4.63 9.67
N THR A 115 -6.42 -4.26 10.10
CA THR A 115 -7.66 -4.88 9.63
C THR A 115 -7.93 -4.67 8.15
N MET A 116 -7.44 -3.57 7.54
CA MET A 116 -7.54 -3.36 6.09
C MET A 116 -6.67 -4.37 5.35
N GLN A 117 -5.44 -4.59 5.82
CA GLN A 117 -4.54 -5.56 5.21
C GLN A 117 -5.06 -6.98 5.28
N GLN A 118 -5.67 -7.36 6.40
CA GLN A 118 -6.37 -8.63 6.52
C GLN A 118 -7.51 -8.74 5.51
N ALA A 119 -8.33 -7.69 5.36
CA ALA A 119 -9.42 -7.67 4.38
C ALA A 119 -8.93 -7.77 2.93
N LEU A 120 -7.75 -7.23 2.64
CA LEU A 120 -7.07 -7.35 1.34
C LEU A 120 -6.36 -8.70 1.14
N GLY A 121 -6.35 -9.58 2.16
CA GLY A 121 -5.64 -10.85 2.13
C GLY A 121 -4.11 -10.70 2.12
N SER A 122 -3.59 -9.60 2.67
CA SER A 122 -2.15 -9.34 2.78
C SER A 122 -1.53 -9.99 4.01
N CYS A 123 -2.34 -10.33 5.02
CA CYS A 123 -1.90 -10.97 6.25
C CYS A 123 -3.03 -11.80 6.86
N ALA A 124 -2.68 -12.68 7.80
CA ALA A 124 -3.63 -13.36 8.66
C ALA A 124 -4.00 -12.49 9.88
N GLU A 125 -4.90 -12.98 10.74
CA GLU A 125 -5.31 -12.23 11.93
C GLU A 125 -4.14 -12.06 12.91
N GLU A 126 -3.38 -13.14 13.04
CA GLU A 126 -2.26 -13.33 13.97
C GLU A 126 -1.05 -12.44 13.62
N ASP A 127 -0.94 -12.04 12.35
CA ASP A 127 0.14 -11.20 11.84
C ASP A 127 -0.02 -9.72 12.24
N ILE A 128 -1.22 -9.31 12.65
CA ILE A 128 -1.47 -7.92 13.03
C ILE A 128 -0.86 -7.68 14.41
N ALA A 129 0.21 -6.89 14.46
CA ALA A 129 0.96 -6.62 15.69
C ALA A 129 0.47 -5.38 16.45
N VAL A 130 -0.28 -4.48 15.79
CA VAL A 130 -0.78 -3.25 16.42
C VAL A 130 -2.10 -3.49 17.17
N ARG A 131 -2.21 -2.94 18.38
CA ARG A 131 -3.44 -2.91 19.19
C ARG A 131 -3.54 -1.57 19.91
N VAL A 132 -4.78 -1.11 20.14
CA VAL A 132 -5.09 0.00 21.04
C VAL A 132 -5.77 -0.58 22.27
N LEU A 133 -5.13 -0.50 23.43
CA LEU A 133 -5.73 -0.93 24.68
C LEU A 133 -6.72 0.13 25.17
N THR A 134 -7.91 -0.32 25.54
CA THR A 134 -8.98 0.53 26.08
C THR A 134 -9.71 -0.18 27.22
N ARG A 135 -10.38 0.58 28.07
CA ARG A 135 -11.18 0.10 29.20
C ARG A 135 -12.64 0.44 28.99
N VAL A 136 -13.51 -0.47 29.38
CA VAL A 136 -14.93 -0.16 29.57
C VAL A 136 -15.06 0.78 30.76
N ILE A 137 -15.55 1.99 30.53
CA ILE A 137 -15.77 3.03 31.54
C ILE A 137 -17.26 3.29 31.80
N GLY A 138 -18.16 2.68 31.02
CA GLY A 138 -19.60 2.76 31.23
C GLY A 138 -20.36 1.66 30.53
N ALA A 139 -21.51 1.29 31.09
CA ALA A 139 -22.45 0.35 30.50
C ALA A 139 -23.86 0.98 30.46
N TYR A 140 -24.51 0.90 29.31
CA TYR A 140 -25.83 1.48 29.07
C TYR A 140 -26.80 0.41 28.54
N PRO A 141 -27.34 -0.48 29.41
CA PRO A 141 -28.14 -1.63 28.98
C PRO A 141 -29.38 -1.25 28.15
N LYS A 142 -30.05 -0.15 28.49
CA LYS A 142 -31.21 0.35 27.73
C LYS A 142 -30.90 0.71 26.28
N LYS A 143 -29.64 1.03 25.97
CA LYS A 143 -29.17 1.36 24.62
C LYS A 143 -28.40 0.21 23.97
N ASN A 144 -28.13 -0.87 24.72
CA ASN A 144 -27.21 -1.93 24.34
C ASN A 144 -25.81 -1.41 23.94
N LEU A 145 -25.25 -0.49 24.74
CA LEU A 145 -23.94 0.12 24.48
C LEU A 145 -22.99 -0.05 25.66
N LEU A 146 -21.72 -0.25 25.32
CA LEU A 146 -20.58 -0.06 26.19
C LEU A 146 -19.93 1.27 25.81
N LEU A 147 -19.42 1.99 26.81
CA LEU A 147 -18.56 3.16 26.62
C LEU A 147 -17.14 2.76 26.99
N VAL A 148 -16.20 3.09 26.11
CA VAL A 148 -14.77 2.82 26.28
C VAL A 148 -14.00 4.14 26.29
N ASP A 149 -12.81 4.15 26.90
CA ASP A 149 -11.89 5.31 26.95
C ASP A 149 -11.03 5.44 25.68
N MET A 150 -11.62 5.19 24.52
CA MET A 150 -10.97 5.26 23.22
C MET A 150 -11.84 6.06 22.25
N GLY A 151 -11.35 7.26 21.92
CA GLY A 151 -11.89 8.11 20.88
C GLY A 151 -10.99 8.16 19.65
N TRP A 152 -11.33 9.04 18.71
CA TRP A 152 -10.55 9.20 17.47
C TRP A 152 -9.14 9.77 17.72
N THR A 153 -8.84 10.34 18.88
CA THR A 153 -7.45 10.72 19.24
C THR A 153 -6.54 9.51 19.42
N ALA A 154 -7.11 8.36 19.84
CA ALA A 154 -6.37 7.12 20.04
C ALA A 154 -6.30 6.24 18.77
N CYS A 155 -7.37 6.21 17.95
CA CYS A 155 -7.49 5.27 16.81
C CYS A 155 -7.69 5.94 15.44
N SER A 156 -7.64 7.28 15.36
CA SER A 156 -7.99 8.08 14.17
C SER A 156 -9.47 8.00 13.76
N LYS A 157 -9.82 8.58 12.62
CA LYS A 157 -11.15 8.46 11.99
C LYS A 157 -11.17 7.53 10.77
N GLN A 158 -10.07 6.84 10.49
CA GLN A 158 -9.97 5.93 9.35
C GLN A 158 -10.78 4.66 9.57
N GLY A 159 -11.27 4.05 8.50
CA GLY A 159 -11.90 2.72 8.57
C GLY A 159 -13.34 2.72 9.10
N GLN A 160 -14.09 3.83 8.98
CA GLN A 160 -15.51 3.87 9.37
C GLN A 160 -16.34 2.74 8.73
N ALA A 161 -16.09 2.42 7.46
CA ALA A 161 -16.74 1.31 6.75
C ALA A 161 -16.43 -0.08 7.36
N MET A 162 -15.33 -0.18 8.11
CA MET A 162 -14.88 -1.37 8.84
C MET A 162 -15.03 -1.20 10.37
N ASN A 163 -15.95 -0.35 10.81
CA ASN A 163 -16.22 -0.08 12.23
C ASN A 163 -14.95 0.35 13.02
N TYR A 164 -14.03 1.07 12.38
CA TYR A 164 -12.78 1.56 12.97
C TYR A 164 -11.83 0.45 13.50
N GLY A 165 -12.04 -0.81 13.07
CA GLY A 165 -11.25 -1.96 13.49
C GLY A 165 -12.11 -3.07 14.08
N ARG A 166 -11.48 -3.94 14.88
CA ARG A 166 -12.12 -5.07 15.55
C ARG A 166 -11.81 -5.10 17.04
N LEU A 167 -12.70 -5.70 17.82
CA LEU A 167 -12.44 -6.04 19.21
C LEU A 167 -11.96 -7.49 19.27
N GLU A 168 -10.69 -7.67 19.64
CA GLU A 168 -10.04 -8.99 19.66
C GLU A 168 -10.78 -9.95 20.60
N GLY A 169 -11.12 -11.14 20.09
CA GLY A 169 -11.91 -12.15 20.82
C GLY A 169 -13.41 -11.87 20.92
N HIS A 170 -13.90 -10.75 20.37
CA HIS A 170 -15.29 -10.29 20.54
C HIS A 170 -15.92 -9.89 19.20
N ALA A 171 -16.18 -10.87 18.33
CA ALA A 171 -16.79 -10.65 17.01
C ALA A 171 -18.23 -10.09 17.06
N GLU A 172 -18.90 -10.24 18.20
CA GLU A 172 -20.22 -9.69 18.49
C GLU A 172 -20.22 -8.17 18.75
N LEU A 173 -19.04 -7.59 19.01
CA LEU A 173 -18.87 -6.18 19.32
C LEU A 173 -18.34 -5.38 18.12
N LYS A 174 -18.74 -4.11 18.04
CA LYS A 174 -18.24 -3.16 17.04
C LYS A 174 -18.26 -1.73 17.58
N VAL A 175 -17.36 -0.89 17.08
CA VAL A 175 -17.38 0.54 17.36
C VAL A 175 -18.43 1.20 16.48
N VAL A 176 -19.46 1.78 17.09
CA VAL A 176 -20.59 2.40 16.38
C VAL A 176 -20.49 3.93 16.26
N ASP A 177 -19.73 4.57 17.13
CA ASP A 177 -19.50 6.02 17.15
C ASP A 177 -18.16 6.31 17.82
N LEU A 178 -17.49 7.38 17.38
CA LEU A 178 -16.25 7.87 17.97
C LEU A 178 -16.38 9.35 18.28
N LYS A 179 -16.16 9.70 19.55
CA LYS A 179 -15.89 11.08 19.98
C LYS A 179 -14.39 11.26 20.15
N GLN A 180 -13.99 12.42 20.66
CA GLN A 180 -12.58 12.76 20.79
C GLN A 180 -11.85 11.75 21.68
N GLU A 181 -12.43 11.42 22.83
CA GLU A 181 -11.92 10.47 23.83
C GLU A 181 -12.96 9.37 24.09
#